data_AF-A0A3D1U308-F1
#
_entry.id   AF-A0A3D1U308-F1
#
_cell.length_a   1.000
_cell.length_b   1.000
_cell.length_c   1.000
_cell.angle_alpha   90.00
_cell.angle_beta   90.00
_cell.angle_gamma   90.00
#
_symmetry.space_group_name_H-M   'P 1'
#
loop_
_entity.id
_entity.type
_entity.pdbx_description
1 polymer ?
#
loop_
_entity_poly.entity_id
_entity_poly.type
_entity_poly.pdbx_seq_one_letter_code
_entity_poly.pdbx_strand_id
1 'polypeptide(L)'
;MRKSQRAKKAIPAFKSEAEEREFWLKADSTEYVDWTAATPMRFPNLRPSSTAISVRLPDTLLTELKLLANERDVPYQSLLKVYLTDRVQAERRRQRRRAEA
;
A
#
# COMPACT_ATOMS: atom_id res chain seq x y z
N MET A 1 -3.99 -13.92 -26.38
CA MET A 1 -3.02 -15.01 -26.64
C MET A 1 -2.85 -15.85 -25.38
N ARG A 2 -3.32 -17.09 -25.34
CA ARG A 2 -3.13 -18.00 -24.19
C ARG A 2 -1.73 -18.59 -24.27
N LYS A 3 -0.81 -18.18 -23.39
CA LYS A 3 0.51 -18.83 -23.29
C LYS A 3 0.32 -20.21 -22.64
N SER A 4 0.87 -21.22 -23.30
CA SER A 4 0.95 -22.62 -22.89
C SER A 4 1.30 -22.77 -21.40
N GLN A 5 0.51 -23.56 -20.65
CA GLN A 5 0.83 -23.93 -19.27
C GLN A 5 2.16 -24.68 -19.26
N ARG A 6 3.20 -24.08 -18.68
CA ARG A 6 4.44 -24.79 -18.32
C ARG A 6 4.20 -25.56 -17.03
N ALA A 7 4.71 -26.79 -16.94
CA ALA A 7 4.68 -27.55 -15.71
C ALA A 7 5.42 -26.77 -14.61
N LYS A 8 4.75 -26.57 -13.46
CA LYS A 8 5.29 -25.77 -12.36
C LYS A 8 6.36 -26.56 -11.62
N LYS A 9 7.42 -25.86 -11.21
CA LYS A 9 8.50 -26.44 -10.39
C LYS A 9 8.00 -26.67 -8.97
N ALA A 10 8.50 -27.72 -8.32
CA ALA A 10 8.21 -27.98 -6.92
C ALA A 10 8.79 -26.86 -6.04
N ILE A 11 7.99 -26.37 -5.08
CA ILE A 11 8.44 -25.38 -4.10
C ILE A 11 9.40 -26.08 -3.11
N PRO A 12 10.61 -25.55 -2.87
CA PRO A 12 11.53 -26.12 -1.90
C PRO A 12 10.95 -26.12 -0.47
N ALA A 13 11.32 -27.10 0.35
CA ALA A 13 10.99 -27.09 1.76
C ALA A 13 11.97 -26.17 2.51
N PHE A 14 11.47 -25.04 3.04
CA PHE A 14 12.28 -24.09 3.82
C PHE A 14 12.21 -24.40 5.31
N LYS A 15 13.31 -24.18 6.03
CA LYS A 15 13.35 -24.38 7.49
C LYS A 15 12.94 -23.14 8.27
N SER A 16 12.97 -21.96 7.64
CA SER A 16 12.61 -20.69 8.26
C SER A 16 11.98 -19.71 7.26
N GLU A 17 11.18 -18.76 7.76
CA GLU A 17 10.56 -17.71 6.95
C GLU A 17 11.61 -16.76 6.32
N ALA A 18 12.76 -16.57 6.99
CA ALA A 18 13.84 -15.75 6.46
C ALA A 18 14.47 -16.36 5.21
N GLU A 19 14.71 -17.68 5.23
CA GLU A 19 15.24 -18.45 4.09
C GLU A 19 14.27 -18.47 2.91
N GLU A 20 12.98 -18.63 3.19
CA GLU A 20 11.92 -18.52 2.19
C GLU A 20 11.90 -17.13 1.52
N ARG A 21 11.99 -16.06 2.32
CA ARG A 21 12.01 -14.69 1.81
C ARG A 21 13.21 -14.43 0.91
N GLU A 22 14.40 -14.90 1.29
CA GLU A 22 15.61 -14.77 0.47
C GLU A 22 15.51 -15.53 -0.86
N PHE A 23 14.86 -16.71 -0.85
CA PHE A 23 14.58 -17.45 -2.07
C PHE A 23 13.63 -16.69 -3.00
N TRP A 24 12.49 -16.20 -2.48
CA TRP A 24 11.51 -15.48 -3.27
C TRP A 24 11.97 -14.11 -3.77
N LEU A 25 12.97 -13.49 -3.11
CA LEU A 25 13.61 -12.28 -3.63
C LEU A 25 14.40 -12.53 -4.93
N LYS A 26 14.86 -13.77 -5.15
CA LYS A 26 15.70 -14.14 -6.30
C LYS A 26 14.94 -14.97 -7.35
N ALA A 27 13.92 -15.72 -6.94
CA ALA A 27 13.17 -16.62 -7.80
C ALA A 27 11.97 -15.94 -8.48
N ASP A 28 11.70 -16.28 -9.73
CA ASP A 28 10.49 -15.86 -10.44
C ASP A 28 9.28 -16.71 -9.98
N SER A 29 8.36 -16.07 -9.26
CA SER A 29 7.15 -16.71 -8.71
C SER A 29 6.20 -17.30 -9.75
N THR A 30 6.31 -16.93 -11.03
CA THR A 30 5.48 -17.47 -12.11
C THR A 30 5.81 -18.92 -12.46
N GLU A 31 7.01 -19.39 -12.10
CA GLU A 31 7.46 -20.76 -12.36
C GLU A 31 7.02 -21.77 -11.29
N TYR A 32 6.61 -21.29 -10.12
CA TYR A 32 6.32 -22.11 -8.93
C TYR A 32 4.86 -22.03 -8.50
N VAL A 33 4.18 -20.88 -8.67
CA VAL A 33 2.84 -20.63 -8.11
C VAL A 33 1.76 -20.60 -9.19
N ASP A 34 0.62 -21.25 -8.91
CA ASP A 34 -0.58 -21.15 -9.75
C ASP A 34 -1.41 -19.91 -9.46
N TRP A 35 -1.08 -18.83 -10.15
CA TRP A 35 -1.83 -17.58 -10.07
C TRP A 35 -3.26 -17.68 -10.61
N THR A 36 -3.61 -18.73 -11.37
CA THR A 36 -5.00 -18.92 -11.84
C THR A 36 -5.93 -19.39 -10.72
N ALA A 37 -5.39 -19.97 -9.65
CA ALA A 37 -6.14 -20.38 -8.47
C ALA A 37 -6.14 -19.31 -7.36
N ALA A 38 -5.52 -18.16 -7.57
CA ALA A 38 -5.39 -17.13 -6.55
C ALA A 38 -6.74 -16.49 -6.21
N THR A 39 -7.10 -16.48 -4.94
CA THR A 39 -8.32 -15.83 -4.42
C THR A 39 -8.00 -14.47 -3.82
N PRO A 40 -8.86 -13.45 -4.01
CA PRO A 40 -8.69 -12.16 -3.36
C PRO A 40 -8.84 -12.29 -1.83
N MET A 41 -7.73 -12.23 -1.11
CA MET A 41 -7.71 -12.23 0.35
C MET A 41 -7.86 -10.79 0.88
N ARG A 42 -8.72 -10.59 1.87
CA ARG A 42 -8.71 -9.35 2.67
C ARG A 42 -7.92 -9.60 3.93
N PHE A 43 -7.04 -8.67 4.27
CA PHE A 43 -6.24 -8.73 5.49
C PHE A 43 -6.76 -7.70 6.50
N PRO A 44 -7.86 -7.98 7.22
CA PRO A 44 -8.51 -7.00 8.09
C PRO A 44 -7.64 -6.57 9.27
N ASN A 45 -6.69 -7.41 9.69
CA ASN A 45 -5.89 -7.21 10.90
C ASN A 45 -4.47 -6.68 10.65
N LEU A 46 -4.11 -6.34 9.40
CA LEU A 46 -2.83 -5.70 9.15
C LEU A 46 -2.84 -4.30 9.77
N ARG A 47 -1.97 -4.07 10.75
CA ARG A 47 -1.73 -2.72 11.25
C ARG A 47 -0.97 -1.94 10.17
N PRO A 48 -1.50 -0.82 9.66
CA PRO A 48 -0.71 0.04 8.80
C PRO A 48 0.50 0.54 9.60
N SER A 49 1.69 0.40 9.03
CA SER A 49 2.91 0.97 9.62
C SER A 49 2.75 2.50 9.68
N SER A 50 2.89 3.07 10.87
CA SER A 50 2.81 4.51 11.10
C SER A 50 4.14 4.99 11.66
N THR A 51 4.77 5.92 10.98
CA THR A 51 6.00 6.58 11.44
C THR A 51 5.63 7.94 12.02
N ALA A 52 6.07 8.22 13.26
CA ALA A 52 5.88 9.53 13.86
C ALA A 52 6.84 10.53 13.19
N ILE A 53 6.28 11.65 12.73
CA ILE A 53 7.04 12.76 12.13
C ILE A 53 6.66 14.07 12.81
N SER A 54 7.63 14.97 12.95
CA SER A 54 7.40 16.34 13.43
C SER A 54 7.29 17.27 12.23
N VAL A 55 6.17 17.97 12.09
CA VAL A 55 5.91 18.92 11.00
C VAL A 55 5.56 20.28 11.60
N ARG A 56 6.12 21.35 11.02
CA ARG A 56 5.77 22.73 11.40
C ARG A 56 4.62 23.22 10.53
N LEU A 57 3.60 23.76 11.16
CA LEU A 57 2.42 24.34 10.50
C LEU A 57 2.20 25.76 11.05
N PRO A 58 1.71 26.72 10.24
CA PRO A 58 1.26 28.00 10.75
C PRO A 58 0.08 27.82 11.74
N ASP A 59 0.03 28.64 12.79
CA ASP A 59 -0.99 28.55 13.85
C ASP A 59 -2.42 28.79 13.32
N THR A 60 -2.55 29.68 12.33
CA THR A 60 -3.82 29.95 11.66
C THR A 60 -4.37 28.69 10.99
N LEU A 61 -3.52 28.00 10.22
CA LEU A 61 -3.90 26.76 9.54
C LEU A 61 -4.25 25.65 10.53
N LEU A 62 -3.51 25.53 11.64
CA LEU A 62 -3.81 24.54 12.67
C LEU A 62 -5.18 24.80 13.32
N THR A 63 -5.52 26.07 13.54
CA THR A 63 -6.82 26.48 14.09
C THR A 63 -7.95 26.12 13.13
N GLU A 64 -7.83 26.48 11.86
CA GLU A 64 -8.80 26.13 10.82
C GLU A 64 -9.01 24.62 10.70
N LEU A 65 -7.93 23.83 10.72
CA LEU A 65 -8.01 22.37 10.69
C LEU A 65 -8.75 21.79 11.89
N LYS A 66 -8.60 22.39 13.08
CA LYS A 66 -9.32 21.95 14.28
C LYS A 66 -10.81 22.28 14.19
N LEU A 67 -11.17 23.45 13.67
CA LEU A 67 -12.57 23.84 13.45
C LEU A 67 -13.25 22.88 12.47
N LEU A 68 -12.65 22.68 11.29
CA LEU A 68 -13.16 21.77 10.26
C LEU A 68 -13.24 20.30 10.71
N ALA A 69 -12.38 19.90 11.65
CA ALA A 69 -12.42 18.56 12.22
C ALA A 69 -13.57 18.40 13.21
N ASN A 70 -13.81 19.43 14.05
CA ASN A 70 -14.93 19.47 14.97
C ASN A 70 -16.27 19.45 14.23
N GLU A 71 -16.43 20.25 13.18
CA GLU A 71 -17.63 20.27 12.33
C GLU A 71 -17.96 18.91 11.71
N ARG A 72 -16.93 18.09 11.45
CA ARG A 72 -17.08 16.76 10.87
C ARG A 72 -17.07 15.63 11.91
N ASP A 73 -17.07 15.98 13.19
CA ASP A 73 -16.99 15.04 14.31
C ASP A 73 -15.82 14.04 14.19
N VAL A 74 -14.65 14.55 13.80
CA VAL A 74 -13.42 13.77 13.67
C VAL A 74 -12.25 14.45 14.39
N PRO A 75 -11.25 13.70 14.89
CA PRO A 75 -10.02 14.29 15.39
C PRO A 75 -9.26 15.03 14.29
N TYR A 76 -8.69 16.21 14.58
CA TYR A 76 -7.95 17.00 13.59
C TYR A 76 -6.78 16.24 12.97
N GLN A 77 -6.14 15.34 13.72
CA GLN A 77 -5.05 14.50 13.22
C GLN A 77 -5.55 13.47 12.19
N SER A 78 -6.76 12.93 12.39
CA SER A 78 -7.40 12.04 11.42
C SER A 78 -7.78 12.80 10.16
N LEU A 79 -8.36 13.99 10.30
CA LEU A 79 -8.70 14.85 9.17
C LEU A 79 -7.45 15.23 8.35
N LEU A 80 -6.36 15.59 9.03
CA LEU A 80 -5.07 15.89 8.39
C LEU A 80 -4.57 14.70 7.56
N LYS A 81 -4.65 13.47 8.08
CA LYS A 81 -4.24 12.26 7.35
C LYS A 81 -5.08 12.03 6.09
N VAL A 82 -6.39 12.25 6.18
CA VAL A 82 -7.30 12.13 5.02
C VAL A 82 -6.90 13.15 3.95
N TYR A 83 -6.76 14.43 4.32
CA TYR A 83 -6.40 15.49 3.38
C TYR A 83 -5.04 15.28 2.70
N LEU A 84 -4.02 14.88 3.47
CA LEU A 84 -2.70 14.56 2.90
C LEU A 84 -2.79 13.39 1.92
N THR A 85 -3.53 12.34 2.29
CA THR A 85 -3.72 11.16 1.44
C THR A 85 -4.40 11.53 0.13
N ASP A 86 -5.50 12.30 0.19
CA ASP A 86 -6.26 12.73 -0.97
C ASP A 86 -5.40 13.58 -1.92
N ARG A 87 -4.62 14.50 -1.36
CA ARG A 87 -3.73 15.37 -2.16
C ARG A 87 -2.64 14.57 -2.84
N VAL A 88 -1.99 13.63 -2.14
CA VAL A 88 -0.95 12.76 -2.73
C VAL A 88 -1.54 11.87 -3.83
N GLN A 89 -2.72 11.29 -3.62
CA GLN A 89 -3.38 10.48 -4.64
C GLN A 89 -3.74 11.31 -5.86
N ALA A 90 -4.28 12.52 -5.68
CA ALA A 90 -4.58 13.43 -6.77
C ALA A 90 -3.32 13.76 -7.59
N GLU A 91 -2.19 14.01 -6.94
CA GLU A 91 -0.92 14.31 -7.62
C GLU A 91 -0.38 13.10 -8.39
N ARG A 92 -0.41 11.91 -7.79
CA ARG A 92 -0.03 10.66 -8.49
C ARG A 92 -0.90 10.39 -9.71
N ARG A 93 -2.22 10.61 -9.60
CA ARG A 93 -3.16 10.47 -10.73
C ARG A 93 -2.82 11.46 -11.85
N ARG A 94 -2.47 12.71 -11.51
CA ARG A 94 -2.05 13.73 -12.50
C ARG A 94 -0.75 13.33 -13.21
N GLN A 95 0.24 12.83 -12.48
CA GLN A 95 1.51 12.39 -13.07
C GLN A 95 1.34 11.22 -14.03
N ARG A 96 0.54 10.20 -13.67
CA ARG A 96 0.25 9.06 -14.56
C ARG A 96 -0.38 9.50 -15.88
N ARG A 97 -1.40 10.37 -15.80
CA ARG A 97 -2.06 10.93 -17.00
C ARG A 97 -1.11 11.71 -17.91
N ARG A 98 -0.08 12.36 -17.35
CA ARG A 98 0.95 13.06 -18.12
C ARG A 98 1.98 12.13 -18.76
N ALA A 99 2.21 10.95 -18.18
CA ALA A 99 3.14 9.97 -18.71
C ALA A 99 2.52 9.10 -19.83
N GLU A 100 1.18 9.05 -19.88
CA GLU A 100 0.39 8.30 -20.87
C GLU A 100 -0.02 9.15 -22.09
N ALA A 101 0.30 10.45 -22.08
CA ALA A 101 0.03 11.42 -23.16
C ALA A 101 1.32 11.79 -23.89
#